data_AF-A0A7C1LYA4-F1
#
_entry.id   AF-A0A7C1LYA4-F1
#
_cell.length_a   1.000
_cell.length_b   1.000
_cell.length_c   1.000
_cell.angle_alpha   90.00
_cell.angle_beta   90.00
_cell.angle_gamma   90.00
#
_symmetry.space_group_name_H-M   'P 1'
#
loop_
_entity.id
_entity.type
_entity.pdbx_description
1 polymer ?
#
loop_
_entity_poly.entity_id
_entity_poly.type
_entity_poly.pdbx_seq_one_letter_code
_entity_poly.pdbx_strand_id
1 'polypeptide(L)'
;MPAKPSEIKKATIHTYWDSKEGLICPLCSSQLQHEFNDGGRKVITLKGPVWVVTNYYSCINPKCEMHESFLAAYHSAMRRKRFSLEAWAKVIQHHFKHHLNYSTTVELMWDDWDVSISRNTVRSICEFFEMAGKQYTDKKVLKEVQSSGRIVLSLDGAQPVKHEPSLWVFSDRLTGNVLLLSLIHI
;
A
#
# COMPACT_ATOMS: atom_id res chain seq x y z
N MET A 1 -14.38 -17.83 -2.05
CA MET A 1 -13.11 -17.10 -1.82
C MET A 1 -12.11 -17.53 -2.89
N PRO A 2 -11.28 -16.61 -3.42
CA PRO A 2 -10.25 -16.99 -4.40
C PRO A 2 -9.26 -17.98 -3.77
N ALA A 3 -8.92 -19.04 -4.50
CA ALA A 3 -7.91 -20.00 -4.06
C ALA A 3 -6.51 -19.46 -4.35
N LYS A 4 -5.56 -19.74 -3.45
CA LYS A 4 -4.15 -19.44 -3.69
C LYS A 4 -3.66 -20.19 -4.93
N PRO A 5 -3.15 -19.49 -5.95
CA PRO A 5 -2.60 -20.13 -7.14
C PRO A 5 -1.41 -21.03 -6.79
N SER A 6 -1.34 -22.22 -7.40
CA SER A 6 -0.34 -23.24 -7.11
C SER A 6 1.09 -22.82 -7.48
N GLU A 7 1.24 -21.85 -8.39
CA GLU A 7 2.55 -21.31 -8.75
C GLU A 7 3.18 -20.46 -7.63
N ILE A 8 2.39 -19.99 -6.65
CA ILE A 8 2.90 -19.21 -5.52
C ILE A 8 3.37 -20.16 -4.41
N LYS A 9 4.63 -20.57 -4.49
CA LYS A 9 5.24 -21.50 -3.51
C LYS A 9 5.47 -20.90 -2.13
N LYS A 10 5.65 -19.57 -2.04
CA LYS A 10 5.89 -18.86 -0.76
C LYS A 10 4.71 -19.03 0.20
N ALA A 11 4.98 -18.99 1.50
CA ALA A 11 3.94 -19.01 2.53
C ALA A 11 2.91 -17.88 2.32
N THR A 12 1.66 -18.15 2.68
CA THR A 12 0.60 -17.13 2.68
C THR A 12 0.92 -16.09 3.75
N ILE A 13 0.87 -14.82 3.38
CA ILE A 13 1.00 -13.71 4.32
C ILE A 13 -0.41 -13.35 4.79
N HIS A 14 -0.66 -13.45 6.08
CA HIS A 14 -1.87 -12.94 6.69
C HIS A 14 -1.57 -11.59 7.35
N THR A 15 -2.37 -10.57 7.07
CA THR A 15 -2.25 -9.30 7.79
C THR A 15 -2.95 -9.40 9.13
N TYR A 16 -2.42 -8.77 10.17
CA TYR A 16 -3.04 -8.76 11.49
C TYR A 16 -3.00 -7.35 12.05
N TRP A 17 -3.94 -7.07 12.96
CA TRP A 17 -3.81 -5.92 13.82
C TRP A 17 -2.63 -6.15 14.78
N ASP A 18 -1.54 -5.42 14.55
CA ASP A 18 -0.30 -5.53 15.31
C ASP A 18 -0.15 -4.30 16.21
N SER A 19 -0.55 -4.45 17.47
CA SER A 19 -0.46 -3.42 18.51
C SER A 19 -0.02 -4.08 19.81
N LYS A 20 0.86 -3.42 20.55
CA LYS A 20 1.37 -3.90 21.85
C LYS A 20 0.26 -3.97 22.90
N GLU A 21 -0.74 -3.12 22.76
CA GLU A 21 -1.92 -3.01 23.60
C GLU A 21 -2.98 -4.08 23.25
N GLY A 22 -2.74 -4.87 22.19
CA GLY A 22 -3.64 -5.90 21.70
C GLY A 22 -4.71 -5.34 20.75
N LEU A 23 -5.86 -6.02 20.69
CA LEU A 23 -7.01 -5.61 19.88
C LEU A 23 -7.77 -4.45 20.54
N ILE A 24 -7.13 -3.28 20.59
CA ILE A 24 -7.70 -2.06 21.18
C ILE A 24 -7.85 -0.98 20.10
N CYS A 25 -9.02 -0.36 20.06
CA CYS A 25 -9.34 0.69 19.10
C CYS A 25 -8.54 1.96 19.42
N PRO A 26 -7.79 2.51 18.45
CA PRO A 26 -6.97 3.70 18.70
C PRO A 26 -7.80 4.98 18.89
N LEU A 27 -9.09 4.99 18.53
CA LEU A 27 -9.94 6.19 18.63
C LEU A 27 -10.72 6.29 19.94
N CYS A 28 -11.16 5.15 20.50
CA CYS A 28 -12.02 5.14 21.68
C CYS A 28 -11.59 4.14 22.77
N SER A 29 -10.46 3.46 22.60
CA SER A 29 -9.91 2.46 23.53
C SER A 29 -10.82 1.26 23.83
N SER A 30 -11.95 1.10 23.13
CA SER A 30 -12.78 -0.11 23.20
C SER A 30 -12.10 -1.27 22.46
N GLN A 31 -12.54 -2.49 22.70
CA GLN A 31 -11.99 -3.66 22.00
C GLN A 31 -12.25 -3.60 20.48
N LEU A 32 -11.31 -4.15 19.73
CA LEU A 32 -11.47 -4.51 18.34
C LEU A 32 -11.85 -5.99 18.25
N GLN A 33 -12.68 -6.34 17.29
CA GLN A 33 -12.99 -7.72 16.95
C GLN A 33 -12.56 -8.01 15.52
N HIS A 34 -12.14 -9.25 15.28
CA HIS A 34 -11.93 -9.76 13.92
C HIS A 34 -13.29 -10.04 13.28
N GLU A 35 -13.47 -9.59 12.05
CA GLU A 35 -14.72 -9.74 11.30
C GLU A 35 -14.61 -10.87 10.28
N PHE A 36 -13.70 -10.70 9.31
CA PHE A 36 -13.50 -11.63 8.20
C PHE A 36 -12.14 -11.40 7.53
N ASN A 37 -11.84 -12.19 6.49
CA ASN A 37 -10.73 -11.95 5.59
C ASN A 37 -11.19 -11.92 4.12
N ASP A 38 -10.40 -11.32 3.24
CA ASP A 38 -10.75 -11.16 1.81
C ASP A 38 -10.46 -12.41 0.94
N GLY A 39 -10.04 -13.53 1.52
CA GLY A 39 -9.61 -14.74 0.80
C GLY A 39 -8.27 -14.59 0.06
N GLY A 40 -7.71 -13.38 0.06
CA GLY A 40 -6.39 -13.04 -0.41
C GLY A 40 -6.26 -12.71 -1.89
N ARG A 41 -5.08 -12.19 -2.22
CA ARG A 41 -4.70 -11.73 -3.55
C ARG A 41 -3.22 -11.96 -3.82
N LYS A 42 -2.87 -12.04 -5.11
CA LYS A 42 -1.48 -12.06 -5.55
C LYS A 42 -0.87 -10.66 -5.48
N VAL A 43 0.28 -10.55 -4.81
CA VAL A 43 1.14 -9.35 -4.83
C VAL A 43 2.48 -9.74 -5.44
N ILE A 44 2.92 -9.01 -6.47
CA ILE A 44 4.21 -9.21 -7.13
C ILE A 44 5.26 -8.37 -6.40
N THR A 45 6.29 -9.04 -5.89
CA THR A 45 7.46 -8.42 -5.23
C THR A 45 8.70 -8.62 -6.08
N LEU A 46 9.79 -7.88 -5.79
CA LEU A 46 11.08 -8.09 -6.43
C LEU A 46 11.69 -9.48 -6.13
N LYS A 47 11.16 -10.20 -5.13
CA LYS A 47 11.61 -11.55 -4.75
C LYS A 47 10.65 -12.63 -5.28
N GLY A 48 9.77 -12.29 -6.22
CA GLY A 48 8.69 -13.16 -6.71
C GLY A 48 7.35 -12.99 -5.97
N PRO A 49 6.27 -13.59 -6.49
CA PRO A 49 4.91 -13.33 -6.01
C PRO A 49 4.65 -13.91 -4.61
N VAL A 50 3.76 -13.26 -3.87
CA VAL A 50 3.22 -13.72 -2.59
C VAL A 50 1.69 -13.72 -2.63
N TRP A 51 1.06 -14.60 -1.84
CA TRP A 51 -0.38 -14.58 -1.61
C TRP A 51 -0.64 -13.87 -0.28
N VAL A 52 -1.36 -12.76 -0.32
CA VAL A 52 -1.66 -11.93 0.85
C VAL A 52 -3.13 -12.02 1.17
N VAL A 53 -3.47 -12.52 2.35
CA VAL A 53 -4.83 -12.56 2.91
C VAL A 53 -4.97 -11.40 3.88
N THR A 54 -5.90 -10.49 3.59
CA THR A 54 -6.11 -9.30 4.41
C THR A 54 -7.19 -9.57 5.45
N ASN A 55 -6.88 -9.44 6.73
CA ASN A 55 -7.88 -9.48 7.80
C ASN A 55 -8.55 -8.12 8.00
N TYR A 56 -9.84 -8.17 8.33
CA TYR A 56 -10.68 -7.03 8.64
C TYR A 56 -11.09 -7.08 10.11
N TYR A 57 -11.17 -5.90 10.71
CA TYR A 57 -11.50 -5.69 12.11
C TYR A 57 -12.56 -4.60 12.22
N SER A 58 -13.26 -4.56 13.34
CA SER A 58 -14.18 -3.47 13.69
C SER A 58 -14.05 -3.14 15.16
N CYS A 59 -14.41 -1.92 15.54
CA CYS A 59 -14.56 -1.54 16.94
C CYS A 59 -15.93 -1.97 17.45
N ILE A 60 -15.99 -2.58 18.64
CA ILE A 60 -17.25 -3.01 19.25
C ILE A 60 -18.16 -1.85 19.67
N ASN A 61 -17.62 -0.63 19.76
CA ASN A 61 -18.39 0.55 20.15
C ASN A 61 -19.19 1.09 18.94
N PRO A 62 -20.53 1.01 18.93
CA PRO A 62 -21.35 1.40 17.79
C PRO A 62 -21.32 2.90 17.47
N LYS A 63 -20.83 3.73 18.40
CA LYS A 63 -20.67 5.19 18.20
C LYS A 63 -19.27 5.56 17.70
N CYS A 64 -18.36 4.60 17.54
CA CYS A 64 -17.01 4.84 17.06
C CYS A 64 -16.98 4.85 15.53
N GLU A 65 -16.20 5.75 14.94
CA GLU A 65 -15.98 5.78 13.48
C GLU A 65 -15.33 4.49 12.94
N MET A 66 -14.61 3.75 13.78
CA MET A 66 -14.02 2.45 13.43
C MET A 66 -14.98 1.27 13.69
N HIS A 67 -16.26 1.52 13.98
CA HIS A 67 -17.26 0.46 14.10
C HIS A 67 -17.53 -0.23 12.75
N GLU A 68 -17.41 0.50 11.65
CA GLU A 68 -17.40 -0.13 10.33
C GLU A 68 -16.11 -0.92 10.10
N SER A 69 -16.24 -2.05 9.40
CA SER A 69 -15.10 -2.94 9.17
C SER A 69 -13.97 -2.23 8.42
N PHE A 70 -12.76 -2.26 8.98
CA PHE A 70 -11.55 -1.72 8.38
C PHE A 70 -10.47 -2.80 8.25
N LEU A 71 -9.56 -2.62 7.30
CA LEU A 71 -8.53 -3.61 6.99
C LEU A 71 -7.24 -3.39 7.78
N ALA A 72 -6.62 -4.47 8.25
CA ALA A 72 -5.21 -4.48 8.66
C ALA A 72 -4.33 -4.48 7.40
N ALA A 73 -3.63 -3.37 7.14
CA ALA A 73 -2.92 -3.17 5.87
C ALA A 73 -1.70 -4.08 5.73
N TYR A 74 -1.45 -4.54 4.50
CA TYR A 74 -0.16 -5.14 4.17
C TYR A 74 0.82 -4.03 3.80
N HIS A 75 1.69 -3.67 4.75
CA HIS A 75 2.60 -2.52 4.64
C HIS A 75 3.44 -2.52 3.35
N SER A 76 3.80 -3.68 2.80
CA SER A 76 4.62 -3.77 1.58
C SER A 76 3.86 -3.58 0.27
N ALA A 77 2.53 -3.36 0.27
CA ALA A 77 1.79 -3.07 -0.95
C ALA A 77 0.52 -2.25 -0.72
N MET A 78 0.33 -1.22 -1.55
CA MET A 78 -0.92 -0.46 -1.58
C MET A 78 -2.15 -1.35 -1.83
N ARG A 79 -3.27 -0.98 -1.21
CA ARG A 79 -4.57 -1.63 -1.39
C ARG A 79 -4.92 -1.74 -2.87
N ARG A 80 -5.36 -2.92 -3.32
CA ARG A 80 -5.75 -3.23 -4.71
C ARG A 80 -4.64 -3.09 -5.77
N LYS A 81 -3.41 -2.68 -5.42
CA LYS A 81 -2.28 -2.61 -6.38
C LYS A 81 -1.55 -3.95 -6.46
N ARG A 82 -1.32 -4.44 -7.69
CA ARG A 82 -0.73 -5.76 -7.94
C ARG A 82 0.75 -5.86 -7.56
N PHE A 83 1.46 -4.74 -7.56
CA PHE A 83 2.90 -4.68 -7.29
C PHE A 83 3.17 -4.11 -5.89
N SER A 84 4.19 -4.65 -5.24
CA SER A 84 4.72 -4.16 -3.95
C SER A 84 5.28 -2.74 -4.04
N LEU A 85 5.40 -2.06 -2.90
CA LEU A 85 6.01 -0.74 -2.80
C LEU A 85 7.47 -0.74 -3.27
N GLU A 86 8.22 -1.83 -3.05
CA GLU A 86 9.59 -1.98 -3.57
C GLU A 86 9.63 -1.96 -5.11
N ALA A 87 8.72 -2.70 -5.75
CA ALA A 87 8.62 -2.71 -7.21
C ALA A 87 8.18 -1.33 -7.76
N TRP A 88 7.26 -0.65 -7.06
CA TRP A 88 6.92 0.74 -7.39
C TRP A 88 8.13 1.67 -7.26
N ALA A 89 8.90 1.54 -6.18
CA ALA A 89 10.10 2.35 -5.95
C ALA A 89 11.11 2.20 -7.09
N LYS A 90 11.35 0.97 -7.59
CA LYS A 90 12.24 0.74 -8.74
C LYS A 90 11.74 1.42 -10.01
N VAL A 91 10.46 1.27 -10.33
CA VAL A 91 9.84 1.94 -11.49
C VAL A 91 10.01 3.46 -11.40
N ILE A 92 9.69 4.04 -10.24
CA ILE A 92 9.77 5.49 -10.00
C ILE A 92 11.24 5.96 -10.07
N GLN A 93 12.18 5.26 -9.44
CA GLN A 93 13.59 5.61 -9.49
C GLN A 93 14.12 5.56 -10.93
N HIS A 94 13.84 4.50 -11.69
CA HIS A 94 14.27 4.39 -13.09
C HIS A 94 13.76 5.55 -13.94
N HIS A 95 12.49 5.91 -13.79
CA HIS A 95 11.91 6.99 -14.58
C HIS A 95 12.35 8.39 -14.12
N PHE A 96 12.20 8.71 -12.83
CA PHE A 96 12.39 10.08 -12.33
C PHE A 96 13.83 10.42 -11.96
N LYS A 97 14.61 9.44 -11.45
CA LYS A 97 16.00 9.67 -11.06
C LYS A 97 16.98 9.39 -12.21
N HIS A 98 16.71 8.34 -13.00
CA HIS A 98 17.59 7.92 -14.07
C HIS A 98 17.11 8.31 -15.47
N HIS A 99 15.96 9.01 -15.57
CA HIS A 99 15.39 9.50 -16.84
C HIS A 99 15.19 8.41 -17.91
N LEU A 100 14.95 7.17 -17.48
CA LEU A 100 14.70 6.05 -18.38
C LEU A 100 13.27 6.12 -18.93
N ASN A 101 13.13 5.75 -20.20
CA ASN A 101 11.81 5.63 -20.83
C ASN A 101 11.08 4.36 -20.33
N TYR A 102 9.76 4.31 -20.54
CA TYR A 102 8.94 3.21 -20.03
C TYR A 102 9.30 1.83 -20.58
N SER A 103 9.79 1.73 -21.83
CA SER A 103 10.18 0.44 -22.40
C SER A 103 11.45 -0.08 -21.74
N THR A 104 12.47 0.78 -21.58
CA THR A 104 13.71 0.41 -20.87
C THR A 104 13.43 0.04 -19.41
N THR A 105 12.51 0.74 -18.73
CA THR A 105 12.09 0.34 -17.38
C THR A 105 11.44 -1.04 -17.36
N VAL A 106 10.64 -1.42 -18.37
CA VAL A 106 10.07 -2.78 -18.46
C VAL A 106 11.17 -3.83 -18.62
N GLU A 107 12.15 -3.58 -19.49
CA GLU A 107 13.30 -4.47 -19.72
C GLU A 107 14.09 -4.67 -18.43
N LEU A 108 14.49 -3.58 -17.75
CA LEU A 108 15.22 -3.66 -16.47
C LEU A 108 14.43 -4.38 -15.38
N MET A 109 13.11 -4.17 -15.30
CA MET A 109 12.27 -4.87 -14.31
C MET A 109 12.29 -6.39 -14.51
N TRP A 110 12.41 -6.85 -15.75
CA TRP A 110 12.56 -8.25 -16.09
C TRP A 110 14.00 -8.74 -15.85
N ASP A 111 14.99 -8.06 -16.39
CA ASP A 111 16.39 -8.49 -16.38
C ASP A 111 16.98 -8.57 -14.95
N ASP A 112 16.65 -7.60 -14.09
CA ASP A 112 17.24 -7.51 -12.75
C ASP A 112 16.44 -8.29 -11.68
N TRP A 113 15.13 -8.47 -11.86
CA TRP A 113 14.24 -9.01 -10.82
C TRP A 113 13.21 -10.04 -11.28
N ASP A 114 13.20 -10.44 -12.55
CA ASP A 114 12.20 -11.37 -13.12
C ASP A 114 10.75 -10.88 -12.92
N VAL A 115 10.56 -9.55 -12.91
CA VAL A 115 9.25 -8.91 -12.70
C VAL A 115 8.62 -8.58 -14.05
N SER A 116 7.70 -9.44 -14.49
CA SER A 116 6.86 -9.16 -15.65
C SER A 116 5.87 -8.02 -15.37
N ILE A 117 6.13 -6.86 -15.96
CA ILE A 117 5.31 -5.65 -15.87
C ILE A 117 5.09 -5.05 -17.26
N SER A 118 3.87 -4.59 -17.55
CA SER A 118 3.58 -3.98 -18.86
C SER A 118 4.02 -2.52 -18.90
N ARG A 119 4.35 -2.03 -20.11
CA ARG A 119 4.64 -0.60 -20.34
C ARG A 119 3.51 0.33 -19.85
N ASN A 120 2.26 -0.08 -20.05
CA ASN A 120 1.10 0.69 -19.57
C ASN A 120 1.03 0.73 -18.04
N THR A 121 1.42 -0.37 -17.37
CA THR A 121 1.50 -0.40 -15.90
C THR A 121 2.63 0.50 -15.40
N VAL A 122 3.80 0.48 -16.03
CA VAL A 122 4.91 1.40 -15.73
C VAL A 122 4.45 2.85 -15.85
N ARG A 123 3.83 3.23 -16.98
CA ARG A 123 3.28 4.57 -17.18
C ARG A 123 2.28 4.94 -16.07
N SER A 124 1.33 4.05 -15.78
CA SER A 124 0.30 4.29 -14.75
C SER A 124 0.90 4.46 -13.35
N ILE A 125 2.00 3.77 -13.04
CA ILE A 125 2.74 3.95 -11.78
C ILE A 125 3.34 5.35 -11.71
N CYS A 126 4.02 5.80 -12.78
CA CYS A 126 4.63 7.12 -12.84
C CYS A 126 3.60 8.25 -12.76
N GLU A 127 2.52 8.16 -13.54
CA GLU A 127 1.40 9.13 -13.49
C GLU A 127 0.78 9.20 -12.09
N PHE A 128 0.55 8.04 -11.45
CA PHE A 128 0.03 8.01 -10.09
C PHE A 128 1.00 8.66 -9.09
N PHE A 129 2.30 8.43 -9.22
CA PHE A 129 3.30 9.03 -8.35
C PHE A 129 3.33 10.56 -8.48
N GLU A 130 3.32 11.10 -9.69
CA GLU A 130 3.27 12.55 -9.92
C GLU A 130 2.01 13.20 -9.35
N MET A 131 0.85 12.57 -9.55
CA MET A 131 -0.43 13.06 -9.04
C MET A 131 -0.48 13.00 -7.51
N ALA A 132 -0.12 11.85 -6.93
CA ALA A 132 -0.16 11.64 -5.48
C ALA A 132 0.89 12.48 -4.74
N GLY A 133 2.01 12.82 -5.40
CA GLY A 133 3.00 13.76 -4.88
C GLY A 133 2.44 15.17 -4.61
N LYS A 134 1.23 15.49 -5.09
CA LYS A 134 0.58 16.81 -4.96
C LYS A 134 -0.85 16.74 -4.45
N GLN A 135 -1.37 15.59 -4.02
CA GLN A 135 -2.78 15.46 -3.64
C GLN A 135 -3.16 16.32 -2.43
N TYR A 136 -2.23 16.58 -1.51
CA TYR A 136 -2.44 17.55 -0.42
C TYR A 136 -2.72 18.99 -0.90
N THR A 137 -2.47 19.31 -2.19
CA THR A 137 -2.79 20.61 -2.79
C THR A 137 -4.11 20.61 -3.57
N ASP A 138 -4.71 19.43 -3.78
CA ASP A 138 -5.97 19.29 -4.51
C ASP A 138 -7.16 19.76 -3.66
N LYS A 139 -7.95 20.70 -4.19
CA LYS A 139 -9.07 21.32 -3.44
C LYS A 139 -10.18 20.32 -3.08
N LYS A 140 -10.38 19.27 -3.87
CA LYS A 140 -11.38 18.23 -3.58
C LYS A 140 -10.88 17.35 -2.44
N VAL A 141 -9.63 16.88 -2.52
CA VAL A 141 -9.00 16.08 -1.46
C VAL A 141 -8.99 16.86 -0.15
N LEU A 142 -8.58 18.13 -0.17
CA LEU A 142 -8.59 19.01 1.01
C LEU A 142 -9.99 19.14 1.62
N LYS A 143 -11.03 19.36 0.82
CA LYS A 143 -12.41 19.45 1.30
C LYS A 143 -12.89 18.15 1.94
N GLU A 144 -12.61 17.01 1.31
CA GLU A 144 -12.97 15.70 1.84
C GLU A 144 -12.31 15.46 3.20
N VAL A 145 -10.99 15.65 3.28
CA VAL A 145 -10.21 15.46 4.51
C VAL A 145 -10.66 16.44 5.61
N GLN A 146 -10.91 17.71 5.27
CA GLN A 146 -11.41 18.70 6.24
C GLN A 146 -12.83 18.39 6.73
N SER A 147 -13.69 17.81 5.89
CA SER A 147 -15.06 17.46 6.26
C SER A 147 -15.12 16.40 7.37
N SER A 148 -14.09 15.56 7.50
CA SER A 148 -13.94 14.60 8.60
C SER A 148 -13.59 15.26 9.93
N GLY A 149 -13.15 16.53 9.96
CA GLY A 149 -12.76 17.25 11.18
C GLY A 149 -11.48 16.73 11.88
N ARG A 150 -10.90 15.64 11.38
CA ARG A 150 -9.68 14.97 11.86
C ARG A 150 -9.05 14.15 10.74
N ILE A 151 -7.79 13.78 10.92
CA ILE A 151 -7.04 12.90 10.00
C ILE A 151 -6.54 11.69 10.78
N VAL A 152 -6.75 10.49 10.24
CA VAL A 152 -6.09 9.27 10.73
C VAL A 152 -5.00 8.91 9.73
N LEU A 153 -3.77 9.34 10.02
CA LEU A 153 -2.64 9.21 9.10
C LEU A 153 -2.04 7.79 9.16
N SER A 154 -1.96 7.14 8.00
CA SER A 154 -1.18 5.91 7.78
C SER A 154 0.11 6.25 7.05
N LEU A 155 1.21 5.65 7.51
CA LEU A 155 2.54 5.78 6.93
C LEU A 155 3.03 4.39 6.55
N ASP A 156 3.08 4.12 5.24
CA ASP A 156 3.52 2.84 4.71
C ASP A 156 4.79 3.03 3.88
N GLY A 157 5.83 2.27 4.19
CA GLY A 157 7.12 2.34 3.51
C GLY A 157 7.55 0.99 2.94
N ALA A 158 8.21 1.02 1.78
CA ALA A 158 9.04 -0.10 1.37
C ALA A 158 10.26 -0.23 2.30
N GLN A 159 10.71 -1.44 2.57
CA GLN A 159 12.01 -1.62 3.23
C GLN A 159 13.10 -1.16 2.25
N PRO A 160 14.04 -0.28 2.65
CA PRO A 160 15.11 0.17 1.77
C PRO A 160 15.98 -1.01 1.35
N VAL A 161 16.27 -1.10 0.05
CA VAL A 161 17.38 -1.91 -0.46
C VAL A 161 18.64 -1.05 -0.36
N LYS A 162 19.70 -1.58 0.25
CA LYS A 162 21.00 -0.93 0.56
C LYS A 162 21.27 0.40 -0.19
N HIS A 163 21.31 1.51 0.56
CA HIS A 163 21.63 2.88 0.10
C HIS A 163 20.66 3.51 -0.91
N GLU A 164 19.53 2.87 -1.21
CA GLU A 164 18.50 3.45 -2.08
C GLU A 164 17.37 4.12 -1.27
N PRO A 165 16.74 5.18 -1.82
CA PRO A 165 15.60 5.79 -1.18
C PRO A 165 14.39 4.85 -1.19
N SER A 166 13.65 4.85 -0.09
CA SER A 166 12.42 4.07 0.06
C SER A 166 11.21 4.87 -0.41
N LEU A 167 10.25 4.21 -1.07
CA LEU A 167 8.96 4.81 -1.35
C LEU A 167 8.10 4.82 -0.08
N TRP A 168 7.69 6.01 0.32
CA TRP A 168 6.77 6.26 1.43
C TRP A 168 5.42 6.72 0.92
N VAL A 169 4.36 6.13 1.45
CA VAL A 169 2.96 6.45 1.18
C VAL A 169 2.34 7.03 2.45
N PHE A 170 1.84 8.24 2.36
CA PHE A 170 1.07 8.91 3.40
C PHE A 170 -0.39 8.92 2.96
N SER A 171 -1.27 8.32 3.77
CA SER A 171 -2.70 8.27 3.43
C SER A 171 -3.57 8.62 4.62
N ASP A 172 -4.71 9.27 4.35
CA ASP A 172 -5.76 9.43 5.34
C ASP A 172 -6.66 8.20 5.31
N ARG A 173 -6.78 7.51 6.45
CA ARG A 173 -7.57 6.28 6.57
C ARG A 173 -9.06 6.51 6.61
N LEU A 174 -9.52 7.72 6.96
CA LEU A 174 -10.94 8.05 6.99
C LEU A 174 -11.48 8.20 5.57
N THR A 175 -10.79 8.95 4.71
CA THR A 175 -11.20 9.15 3.31
C THR A 175 -10.64 8.09 2.35
N GLY A 176 -9.53 7.45 2.72
CA GLY A 176 -8.78 6.53 1.84
C GLY A 176 -7.88 7.24 0.82
N ASN A 177 -7.75 8.57 0.89
CA ASN A 177 -6.93 9.36 -0.01
C ASN A 177 -5.43 9.18 0.28
N VAL A 178 -4.60 9.12 -0.78
CA VAL A 178 -3.14 9.15 -0.66
C VAL A 178 -2.70 10.60 -0.71
N LEU A 179 -2.35 11.16 0.44
CA LEU A 179 -2.02 12.58 0.60
C LEU A 179 -0.66 12.95 -0.01
N LEU A 180 0.31 12.04 0.13
CA LEU A 180 1.67 12.22 -0.36
C LEU A 180 2.30 10.87 -0.70
N LEU A 181 3.02 10.83 -1.82
CA LEU A 181 3.98 9.77 -2.15
C LEU A 181 5.36 10.42 -2.33
N SER A 182 6.38 9.86 -1.68
CA SER A 182 7.73 10.43 -1.76
C SER A 182 8.81 9.35 -1.67
N LEU A 183 9.94 9.60 -2.33
CA LEU A 183 11.18 8.84 -2.15
C LEU A 183 11.99 9.50 -1.04
N ILE A 184 12.23 8.79 0.07
CA ILE A 184 12.92 9.31 1.25
C ILE A 184 14.18 8.47 1.51
N HIS A 185 15.31 9.15 1.74
CA HIS A 185 16.53 8.54 2.29
C HIS A 185 16.41 8.48 3.81
N ILE A 186 16.57 7.27 4.38
CA ILE A 186 16.57 7.01 5.82
C ILE A 186 17.99 6.66 6.23
#